data_AF-A0A6A0HD79-F1
#
_entry.id   AF-A0A6A0HD79-F1
#
_cell.length_a   1.000
_cell.length_b   1.000
_cell.length_c   1.000
_cell.angle_alpha   90.00
_cell.angle_beta   90.00
_cell.angle_gamma   90.00
#
_symmetry.space_group_name_H-M   'P 1'
#
loop_
_entity.id
_entity.type
_entity.pdbx_description
1 polymer ?
#
loop_
_entity_poly.entity_id
_entity_poly.type
_entity_poly.pdbx_seq_one_letter_code
_entity_poly.pdbx_strand_id
1 'polypeptide(L)'
;MLDIINLANGAEVVQQMCLVRCLCSPICPGISGSVTHSAGGAVSTCSYSVGDDGFTALVMLQPGVNHIVAQYGTHMATRQIVFSPIQIERFVRLIYVTSFDEDKFQGPKDMDRSANAAVRRIQTGVLALQTFLAESLQEEGLGRKTFKLELTPKGLPKVHVLQLPLPMHEVQRQREERLWEVVAMQVLSTPHLADPNCKYLAFLGATRYANPSGSQVSSEATVVSLTKGHVSLGGGGLALVGTGALYSWPEQPSQLLAAFADNTPVDSSLLMDFSGGRGTWGACFGTHLGSVLHELGHTFDLGHTKHGIMARGFEDLHIFFTAPLLHCSFAKHNARFVLF
;
A
#
# COMPACT_ATOMS: atom_id res chain seq x y z
N MET A 1 -12.97 21.12 -20.61
CA MET A 1 -11.91 20.19 -21.08
C MET A 1 -11.69 19.12 -20.02
N LEU A 2 -11.53 17.88 -20.45
CA LEU A 2 -11.14 16.75 -19.61
C LEU A 2 -10.11 15.94 -20.39
N ASP A 3 -9.02 15.53 -19.74
CA ASP A 3 -8.07 14.58 -20.34
C ASP A 3 -7.50 13.60 -19.31
N ILE A 4 -7.11 12.41 -19.78
CA ILE A 4 -6.40 11.40 -18.99
C ILE A 4 -4.90 11.53 -19.27
N ILE A 5 -4.13 11.96 -18.27
CA ILE A 5 -2.78 12.48 -18.49
C ILE A 5 -1.65 11.46 -18.28
N ASN A 6 -1.87 10.40 -17.50
CA ASN A 6 -0.83 9.42 -17.17
C ASN A 6 -0.92 8.12 -17.99
N LEU A 7 -1.89 8.02 -18.89
CA LEU A 7 -2.12 6.84 -19.71
C LEU A 7 -2.30 7.25 -21.18
N ALA A 8 -1.45 6.72 -22.05
CA ALA A 8 -1.63 6.82 -23.50
C ALA A 8 -2.69 5.83 -23.98
N ASN A 9 -3.30 6.11 -25.13
CA ASN A 9 -4.18 5.14 -25.77
C ASN A 9 -3.37 3.94 -26.27
N GLY A 10 -3.81 2.72 -25.95
CA GLY A 10 -3.08 1.48 -26.23
C GLY A 10 -1.93 1.21 -25.26
N ALA A 11 -1.82 1.95 -24.14
CA ALA A 11 -0.74 1.72 -23.18
C ALA A 11 -0.82 0.30 -22.58
N GLU A 12 0.34 -0.34 -22.49
CA GLU A 12 0.51 -1.61 -21.79
C GLU A 12 0.78 -1.37 -20.31
N VAL A 13 0.07 -2.10 -19.46
CA VAL A 13 0.23 -2.05 -18.00
C VAL A 13 0.42 -3.47 -17.47
N VAL A 14 1.17 -3.60 -16.39
CA VAL A 14 1.56 -4.90 -15.80
C VAL A 14 0.97 -5.12 -14.41
N GLN A 15 0.47 -4.06 -13.78
CA GLN A 15 -0.25 -4.08 -12.52
C GLN A 15 -1.76 -4.16 -12.75
N GLN A 16 -2.48 -4.91 -11.91
CA GLN A 16 -3.92 -5.09 -12.03
C GLN A 16 -4.69 -3.81 -11.66
N MET A 17 -4.26 -3.09 -10.63
CA MET A 17 -4.87 -1.84 -10.22
C MET A 17 -4.21 -0.67 -10.96
N CYS A 18 -4.99 -0.01 -11.81
CA CYS A 18 -4.54 1.07 -12.67
C CYS A 18 -4.91 2.43 -12.09
N LEU A 19 -3.93 3.33 -12.02
CA LEU A 19 -4.14 4.72 -11.66
C LEU A 19 -4.58 5.51 -12.89
N VAL A 20 -5.67 6.26 -12.78
CA VAL A 20 -6.15 7.17 -13.83
C VAL A 20 -6.13 8.58 -13.26
N ARG A 21 -5.26 9.44 -13.79
CA ARG A 21 -5.19 10.86 -13.46
C ARG A 21 -5.95 11.65 -14.52
N CYS A 22 -7.00 12.34 -14.09
CA CYS A 22 -7.87 13.13 -14.94
C CYS A 22 -7.63 14.62 -14.67
N LEU A 23 -7.23 15.38 -15.69
CA LEU A 23 -7.11 16.83 -15.62
C LEU A 23 -8.40 17.48 -16.11
N CYS A 24 -8.95 18.42 -15.36
CA CYS A 24 -10.21 19.10 -15.66
C CYS A 24 -9.99 20.62 -15.75
N SER A 25 -10.56 21.27 -16.76
CA SER A 25 -10.55 22.74 -16.86
C SER A 25 -11.72 23.28 -17.71
N PRO A 26 -12.52 24.26 -17.24
CA PRO A 26 -12.48 24.82 -15.89
C PRO A 26 -13.00 23.82 -14.83
N ILE A 27 -12.65 24.03 -13.57
CA ILE A 27 -13.27 23.33 -12.43
C ILE A 27 -14.57 24.03 -12.06
N CYS A 28 -15.64 23.26 -12.07
CA CYS A 28 -16.96 23.61 -11.56
C CYS A 28 -17.15 22.98 -10.16
N PRO A 29 -17.24 23.79 -9.09
CA PRO A 29 -17.48 23.29 -7.74
C PRO A 29 -18.74 22.42 -7.66
N GLY A 30 -18.65 21.32 -6.92
CA GLY A 30 -19.79 20.42 -6.67
C GLY A 30 -20.08 19.41 -7.80
N ILE A 31 -19.38 19.48 -8.94
CA ILE A 31 -19.47 18.43 -9.97
C ILE A 31 -18.48 17.33 -9.64
N SER A 32 -18.95 16.08 -9.54
CA SER A 32 -18.09 14.90 -9.41
C SER A 32 -17.54 14.45 -10.77
N GLY A 33 -16.33 13.90 -10.77
CA GLY A 33 -15.81 13.13 -11.89
C GLY A 33 -16.38 11.71 -11.85
N SER A 34 -16.52 11.06 -13.00
CA SER A 34 -16.80 9.63 -13.05
C SER A 34 -15.83 8.90 -13.97
N VAL A 35 -15.57 7.63 -13.66
CA VAL A 35 -14.83 6.73 -14.55
C VAL A 35 -15.66 5.48 -14.76
N THR A 36 -15.94 5.21 -16.03
CA THR A 36 -16.53 3.96 -16.50
C THR A 36 -15.45 3.04 -17.04
N HIS A 37 -15.37 1.84 -16.51
CA HIS A 37 -14.48 0.78 -16.96
C HIS A 37 -15.30 -0.34 -17.60
N SER A 38 -14.87 -0.79 -18.78
CA SER A 38 -15.43 -1.98 -19.43
C SER A 38 -14.35 -2.94 -19.93
N ALA A 39 -14.55 -4.23 -19.65
CA ALA A 39 -13.70 -5.32 -20.10
C ALA A 39 -14.46 -6.66 -19.98
N GLY A 40 -14.25 -7.57 -20.93
CA GLY A 40 -14.83 -8.93 -20.88
C GLY A 40 -16.36 -8.98 -20.79
N GLY A 41 -17.07 -7.94 -21.27
CA GLY A 41 -18.53 -7.80 -21.15
C GLY A 41 -19.03 -7.24 -19.82
N ALA A 42 -18.16 -7.04 -18.82
CA ALA A 42 -18.48 -6.33 -17.60
C ALA A 42 -18.31 -4.82 -17.78
N VAL A 43 -19.17 -4.04 -17.13
CA VAL A 43 -19.09 -2.57 -17.07
C VAL A 43 -19.27 -2.12 -15.64
N SER A 44 -18.44 -1.20 -15.17
CA SER A 44 -18.55 -0.58 -13.85
C SER A 44 -18.31 0.92 -13.96
N THR A 45 -19.00 1.70 -13.12
CA THR A 45 -18.83 3.16 -13.06
C THR A 45 -18.69 3.60 -11.62
N CYS A 46 -17.64 4.37 -11.34
CA CYS A 46 -17.37 4.95 -10.03
C CYS A 46 -17.33 6.48 -10.13
N SER A 47 -17.74 7.16 -9.07
CA SER A 47 -17.68 8.62 -8.95
C SER A 47 -16.57 9.04 -7.99
N TYR A 48 -15.94 10.18 -8.28
CA TYR A 48 -14.76 10.69 -7.57
C TYR A 48 -14.92 12.18 -7.29
N SER A 49 -14.41 12.62 -6.15
CA SER A 49 -14.29 14.03 -5.81
C SER A 49 -13.28 14.71 -6.72
N VAL A 50 -13.59 15.92 -7.15
CA VAL A 50 -12.75 16.74 -8.04
C VAL A 50 -12.09 17.84 -7.20
N GLY A 51 -10.76 17.85 -7.20
CA GLY A 51 -9.93 18.90 -6.60
C GLY A 51 -9.62 20.01 -7.60
N ASP A 52 -8.61 20.83 -7.27
CA ASP A 52 -8.31 22.08 -7.96
C ASP A 52 -7.88 21.92 -9.43
N ASP A 53 -7.33 20.74 -9.78
CA ASP A 53 -6.82 20.46 -11.13
C ASP A 53 -7.53 19.27 -11.80
N GLY A 54 -8.39 18.57 -11.07
CA GLY A 54 -9.08 17.39 -11.56
C GLY A 54 -9.26 16.31 -10.51
N PHE A 55 -9.22 15.05 -10.91
CA PHE A 55 -9.46 13.92 -10.01
C PHE A 55 -8.62 12.71 -10.34
N THR A 56 -8.52 11.81 -9.37
CA THR A 56 -7.83 10.53 -9.49
C THR A 56 -8.83 9.40 -9.33
N ALA A 57 -8.65 8.35 -10.12
CA ALA A 57 -9.44 7.13 -10.04
C ALA A 57 -8.53 5.90 -10.00
N LEU A 58 -9.03 4.83 -9.39
CA LEU A 58 -8.39 3.51 -9.38
C LEU A 58 -9.31 2.51 -10.07
N VAL A 59 -8.79 1.81 -11.08
CA VAL A 59 -9.55 0.85 -11.87
C VAL A 59 -8.90 -0.52 -11.77
N MET A 60 -9.66 -1.54 -11.37
CA MET A 60 -9.21 -2.94 -11.37
C MET A 60 -9.37 -3.52 -12.78
N LEU A 61 -8.25 -3.74 -13.47
CA LEU A 61 -8.24 -4.23 -14.84
C LEU A 61 -8.44 -5.74 -14.94
N GLN A 62 -8.98 -6.18 -16.06
CA GLN A 62 -9.03 -7.59 -16.46
C GLN A 62 -7.93 -7.89 -17.48
N PRO A 63 -7.35 -9.10 -17.50
CA PRO A 63 -6.34 -9.44 -18.49
C PRO A 63 -6.80 -9.14 -19.93
N GLY A 64 -5.93 -8.53 -20.73
CA GLY A 64 -6.24 -8.10 -22.10
C GLY A 64 -6.73 -6.65 -22.19
N VAL A 65 -7.65 -6.39 -23.13
CA VAL A 65 -8.10 -5.03 -23.47
C VAL A 65 -9.15 -4.52 -22.48
N ASN A 66 -8.92 -3.32 -21.95
CA ASN A 66 -9.81 -2.60 -21.06
C ASN A 66 -10.09 -1.22 -21.66
N HIS A 67 -11.34 -0.78 -21.59
CA HIS A 67 -11.73 0.58 -21.98
C HIS A 67 -12.04 1.39 -20.73
N ILE A 68 -11.41 2.56 -20.63
CA ILE A 68 -11.58 3.51 -19.53
C ILE A 68 -12.16 4.79 -20.14
N VAL A 69 -13.31 5.21 -19.62
CA VAL A 69 -13.99 6.43 -20.03
C VAL A 69 -14.12 7.32 -18.80
N ALA A 70 -13.33 8.38 -18.75
CA ALA A 70 -13.48 9.43 -17.75
C ALA A 70 -14.52 10.45 -18.23
N GLN A 71 -15.34 10.95 -17.32
CA GLN A 71 -16.35 11.97 -17.59
C GLN A 71 -16.36 13.04 -16.49
N TYR A 72 -16.55 14.29 -16.90
CA TYR A 72 -16.71 15.44 -16.03
C TYR A 72 -17.66 16.44 -16.68
N GLY A 73 -18.86 16.58 -16.11
CA GLY A 73 -19.96 17.29 -16.77
C GLY A 73 -20.28 16.67 -18.14
N THR A 74 -20.16 17.46 -19.20
CA THR A 74 -20.35 17.03 -20.60
C THR A 74 -19.04 16.62 -21.29
N HIS A 75 -17.89 16.78 -20.64
CA HIS A 75 -16.60 16.41 -21.20
C HIS A 75 -16.28 14.95 -20.92
N MET A 76 -15.69 14.27 -21.90
CA MET A 76 -15.30 12.87 -21.81
C MET A 76 -13.89 12.68 -22.37
N ALA A 77 -13.14 11.76 -21.77
CA ALA A 77 -11.85 11.30 -22.25
C ALA A 77 -11.80 9.77 -22.19
N THR A 78 -11.35 9.14 -23.27
CA THR A 78 -11.30 7.68 -23.39
C THR A 78 -9.87 7.20 -23.55
N ARG A 79 -9.56 6.07 -22.91
CA ARG A 79 -8.31 5.32 -23.10
C ARG A 79 -8.61 3.84 -23.22
N GLN A 80 -8.03 3.21 -24.24
CA GLN A 80 -7.89 1.77 -24.29
C GLN A 80 -6.57 1.38 -23.61
N ILE A 81 -6.60 0.44 -22.68
CA ILE A 81 -5.45 -0.03 -21.90
C ILE A 81 -5.34 -1.54 -22.05
N VAL A 82 -4.12 -2.04 -22.26
CA VAL A 82 -3.85 -3.48 -22.36
C VAL A 82 -3.18 -3.94 -21.07
N PHE A 83 -3.89 -4.73 -20.26
CA PHE A 83 -3.30 -5.33 -19.07
C PHE A 83 -2.69 -6.69 -19.40
N SER A 84 -1.37 -6.76 -19.29
CA SER A 84 -0.55 -7.96 -19.52
C SER A 84 0.11 -8.38 -18.21
N PRO A 85 -0.44 -9.39 -17.50
CA PRO A 85 0.14 -9.86 -16.23
C PRO A 85 1.60 -10.29 -16.38
N ILE A 86 2.44 -9.96 -15.39
CA ILE A 86 3.88 -10.24 -15.40
C ILE A 86 4.16 -11.74 -15.56
N GLN A 87 4.89 -12.10 -16.62
CA GLN A 87 5.30 -13.47 -16.95
C GLN A 87 6.79 -13.71 -16.61
N ILE A 88 7.11 -13.72 -15.32
CA ILE A 88 8.45 -14.11 -14.84
C ILE A 88 8.32 -15.19 -13.75
N GLU A 89 9.39 -15.96 -13.52
CA GLU A 89 9.40 -16.99 -12.48
C GLU A 89 9.47 -16.41 -11.07
N ARG A 90 10.19 -15.30 -10.88
CA ARG A 90 10.39 -14.65 -9.57
C ARG A 90 9.15 -13.89 -9.11
N PHE A 91 8.83 -13.95 -7.81
CA PHE A 91 7.64 -13.31 -7.26
C PHE A 91 7.83 -12.91 -5.79
N VAL A 92 6.90 -12.08 -5.32
CA VAL A 92 6.75 -11.72 -3.91
C VAL A 92 5.59 -12.50 -3.31
N ARG A 93 5.83 -13.15 -2.17
CA ARG A 93 4.81 -13.84 -1.36
C ARG A 93 4.46 -13.00 -0.14
N LEU A 94 3.17 -12.82 0.08
CA LEU A 94 2.64 -12.07 1.22
C LEU A 94 2.36 -13.00 2.39
N ILE A 95 2.75 -12.60 3.59
CA ILE A 95 2.56 -13.38 4.81
C ILE A 95 2.00 -12.49 5.91
N TYR A 96 0.90 -12.91 6.52
CA TYR A 96 0.43 -12.36 7.79
C TYR A 96 0.88 -13.30 8.91
N VAL A 97 1.77 -12.81 9.77
CA VAL A 97 2.38 -13.61 10.85
C VAL A 97 1.60 -13.41 12.12
N THR A 98 1.12 -14.49 12.74
CA THR A 98 0.43 -14.43 14.04
C THR A 98 1.22 -15.16 15.12
N SER A 99 1.03 -14.78 16.37
CA SER A 99 1.43 -15.63 17.51
C SER A 99 0.40 -16.76 17.71
N PHE A 100 0.71 -17.81 18.47
CA PHE A 100 -0.25 -18.91 18.64
C PHE A 100 -1.49 -18.53 19.47
N ASP A 101 -1.35 -17.55 20.36
CA ASP A 101 -2.38 -17.00 21.25
C ASP A 101 -2.95 -15.67 20.73
N GLU A 102 -2.75 -15.35 19.46
CA GLU A 102 -3.19 -14.12 18.84
C GLU A 102 -4.46 -14.31 17.99
N ASP A 103 -5.56 -13.69 18.44
CA ASP A 103 -6.84 -13.74 17.71
C ASP A 103 -7.11 -12.49 16.86
N LYS A 104 -6.52 -11.35 17.22
CA LYS A 104 -6.88 -10.04 16.67
C LYS A 104 -5.68 -9.12 16.55
N PHE A 105 -5.51 -8.47 15.39
CA PHE A 105 -4.58 -7.34 15.27
C PHE A 105 -5.11 -6.12 16.04
N GLN A 106 -4.27 -5.10 16.23
CA GLN A 106 -4.68 -3.89 16.94
C GLN A 106 -5.50 -2.94 16.06
N GLY A 107 -6.58 -2.39 16.63
CA GLY A 107 -7.42 -1.37 16.01
C GLY A 107 -8.56 -0.97 16.93
N PRO A 108 -9.46 -0.07 16.48
CA PRO A 108 -10.67 0.30 17.21
C PRO A 108 -11.54 -0.89 17.63
N LYS A 109 -12.31 -0.72 18.71
CA LYS A 109 -13.11 -1.81 19.30
C LYS A 109 -14.24 -2.29 18.38
N ASP A 110 -14.80 -1.38 17.59
CA ASP A 110 -15.89 -1.54 16.65
C ASP A 110 -15.43 -2.04 15.25
N MET A 111 -14.12 -2.13 15.02
CA MET A 111 -13.54 -2.65 13.78
C MET A 111 -13.45 -4.19 13.78
N ASP A 112 -13.64 -4.82 12.61
CA ASP A 112 -13.23 -6.21 12.40
C ASP A 112 -11.70 -6.31 12.48
N ARG A 113 -11.22 -6.93 13.56
CA ARG A 113 -9.79 -7.12 13.84
C ARG A 113 -9.31 -8.54 13.61
N SER A 114 -10.11 -9.37 12.94
CA SER A 114 -9.76 -10.76 12.66
C SER A 114 -8.54 -10.88 11.73
N ALA A 115 -7.90 -12.06 11.71
CA ALA A 115 -6.88 -12.38 10.71
C ALA A 115 -7.40 -12.25 9.28
N ASN A 116 -8.69 -12.54 9.03
CA ASN A 116 -9.30 -12.36 7.71
C ASN A 116 -9.38 -10.88 7.30
N ALA A 117 -9.71 -9.97 8.23
CA ALA A 117 -9.64 -8.54 7.97
C ALA A 117 -8.20 -8.09 7.70
N ALA A 118 -7.22 -8.55 8.48
CA ALA A 118 -5.81 -8.26 8.23
C ALA A 118 -5.38 -8.69 6.82
N VAL A 119 -5.74 -9.91 6.39
CA VAL A 119 -5.51 -10.42 5.04
C VAL A 119 -6.12 -9.52 3.97
N ARG A 120 -7.38 -9.10 4.12
CA ARG A 120 -8.04 -8.20 3.15
C ARG A 120 -7.35 -6.83 3.06
N ARG A 121 -6.90 -6.30 4.20
CA ARG A 121 -6.16 -5.03 4.28
C ARG A 121 -4.81 -5.12 3.60
N ILE A 122 -4.02 -6.16 3.92
CA ILE A 122 -2.72 -6.42 3.29
C ILE A 122 -2.89 -6.60 1.77
N GLN A 123 -3.85 -7.43 1.34
CA GLN A 123 -4.15 -7.66 -0.07
C GLN A 123 -4.44 -6.35 -0.81
N THR A 124 -5.22 -5.45 -0.19
CA THR A 124 -5.57 -4.14 -0.76
C THR A 124 -4.38 -3.18 -0.79
N GLY A 125 -3.61 -3.09 0.30
CA GLY A 125 -2.44 -2.21 0.36
C GLY A 125 -1.37 -2.60 -0.65
N VAL A 126 -1.11 -3.89 -0.85
CA VAL A 126 -0.07 -4.34 -1.81
C VAL A 126 -0.45 -4.06 -3.26
N LEU A 127 -1.74 -3.99 -3.60
CA LEU A 127 -2.17 -3.48 -4.91
C LEU A 127 -1.72 -2.03 -5.09
N ALA A 128 -1.88 -1.19 -4.06
CA ALA A 128 -1.41 0.19 -4.08
C ALA A 128 0.13 0.28 -4.21
N LEU A 129 0.88 -0.62 -3.57
CA LEU A 129 2.34 -0.72 -3.78
C LEU A 129 2.70 -1.02 -5.22
N GLN A 130 2.04 -2.00 -5.85
CA GLN A 130 2.28 -2.33 -7.25
C GLN A 130 1.99 -1.14 -8.17
N THR A 131 0.87 -0.44 -7.94
CA THR A 131 0.48 0.76 -8.69
C THR A 131 1.51 1.87 -8.51
N PHE A 132 1.88 2.20 -7.27
CA PHE A 132 2.85 3.24 -6.97
C PHE A 132 4.19 2.99 -7.67
N LEU A 133 4.72 1.77 -7.57
CA LEU A 133 6.02 1.43 -8.17
C LEU A 133 5.97 1.50 -9.70
N ALA A 134 4.90 0.97 -10.32
CA ALA A 134 4.74 0.99 -11.77
C ALA A 134 4.56 2.39 -12.35
N GLU A 135 3.84 3.28 -11.67
CA GLU A 135 3.73 4.68 -12.07
C GLU A 135 5.03 5.44 -11.82
N SER A 136 5.68 5.24 -10.67
CA SER A 136 6.95 5.91 -10.36
C SER A 136 8.04 5.55 -11.35
N LEU A 137 8.23 4.27 -11.68
CA LEU A 137 9.23 3.84 -12.67
C LEU A 137 8.91 4.35 -14.07
N GLN A 138 7.62 4.47 -14.43
CA GLN A 138 7.22 5.08 -15.69
C GLN A 138 7.54 6.59 -15.74
N GLU A 139 7.29 7.32 -14.65
CA GLU A 139 7.58 8.75 -14.53
C GLU A 139 9.08 9.04 -14.61
N GLU A 140 9.93 8.13 -14.12
CA GLU A 140 11.39 8.18 -14.23
C GLU A 140 11.94 7.61 -15.55
N GLY A 141 11.07 7.25 -16.51
CA GLY A 141 11.47 6.78 -17.84
C GLY A 141 12.02 5.35 -17.91
N LEU A 142 11.87 4.55 -16.84
CA LEU A 142 12.32 3.15 -16.76
C LEU A 142 11.28 2.13 -17.23
N GLY A 143 10.13 2.65 -17.67
CA GLY A 143 8.96 1.91 -18.10
C GLY A 143 8.08 1.49 -16.93
N ARG A 144 6.81 1.23 -17.25
CA ARG A 144 5.79 0.81 -16.30
C ARG A 144 6.00 -0.63 -15.85
N LYS A 145 6.81 -0.83 -14.81
CA LYS A 145 7.20 -2.15 -14.27
C LYS A 145 6.90 -2.24 -12.78
N THR A 146 6.63 -3.45 -12.28
CA THR A 146 6.49 -3.70 -10.85
C THR A 146 6.85 -5.15 -10.53
N PHE A 147 6.85 -5.53 -9.26
CA PHE A 147 7.10 -6.91 -8.84
C PHE A 147 5.89 -7.81 -9.08
N LYS A 148 6.12 -9.09 -9.40
CA LYS A 148 5.07 -10.11 -9.52
C LYS A 148 4.61 -10.56 -8.13
N LEU A 149 3.30 -10.78 -7.97
CA LEU A 149 2.71 -11.36 -6.75
C LEU A 149 2.23 -12.78 -7.00
N GLU A 150 2.24 -13.60 -5.96
CA GLU A 150 1.42 -14.83 -5.94
C GLU A 150 -0.07 -14.43 -5.88
N LEU A 151 -0.90 -15.04 -6.74
CA LEU A 151 -2.32 -14.72 -6.84
C LEU A 151 -3.18 -15.92 -6.41
N THR A 152 -4.35 -15.62 -5.85
CA THR A 152 -5.43 -16.58 -5.63
C THR A 152 -6.07 -16.99 -6.99
N PRO A 153 -6.88 -18.06 -7.03
CA PRO A 153 -7.63 -18.42 -8.25
C PRO A 153 -8.56 -17.31 -8.77
N LYS A 154 -8.92 -16.35 -7.91
CA LYS A 154 -9.73 -15.17 -8.28
C LYS A 154 -8.88 -14.00 -8.81
N GLY A 155 -7.57 -14.18 -8.96
CA GLY A 155 -6.66 -13.14 -9.46
C GLY A 155 -6.33 -12.04 -8.44
N LEU A 156 -6.61 -12.24 -7.16
CA LEU A 156 -6.25 -11.30 -6.08
C LEU A 156 -4.93 -11.70 -5.42
N PRO A 157 -4.11 -10.76 -4.89
CA PRO A 157 -2.89 -11.10 -4.16
C PRO A 157 -3.13 -12.11 -3.04
N LYS A 158 -2.37 -13.19 -3.02
CA LYS A 158 -2.50 -14.24 -2.01
C LYS A 158 -1.67 -13.90 -0.78
N VAL A 159 -2.35 -13.78 0.36
CA VAL A 159 -1.74 -13.62 1.68
C VAL A 159 -1.82 -14.94 2.43
N HIS A 160 -0.67 -15.51 2.79
CA HIS A 160 -0.60 -16.70 3.63
C HIS A 160 -0.64 -16.29 5.10
N VAL A 161 -1.31 -17.07 5.94
CA VAL A 161 -1.27 -16.86 7.40
C VAL A 161 -0.27 -17.83 7.99
N LEU A 162 0.75 -17.31 8.65
CA LEU A 162 1.81 -18.09 9.30
C LEU A 162 1.72 -17.90 10.82
N GLN A 163 1.34 -18.95 11.53
CA GLN A 163 1.35 -18.92 13.00
C GLN A 163 2.74 -19.32 13.51
N LEU A 164 3.35 -18.46 14.33
CA LEU A 164 4.57 -18.77 15.05
C LEU A 164 4.24 -19.70 16.23
N PRO A 165 5.11 -20.67 16.54
CA PRO A 165 4.97 -21.53 17.72
C PRO A 165 5.41 -20.82 19.01
N LEU A 166 5.17 -19.51 19.10
CA LEU A 166 5.54 -18.64 20.22
C LEU A 166 4.32 -17.85 20.70
N PRO A 167 4.17 -17.63 22.01
CA PRO A 167 3.13 -16.75 22.53
C PRO A 167 3.50 -15.30 22.26
N MET A 168 2.49 -14.42 22.17
CA MET A 168 2.66 -13.02 21.82
C MET A 168 3.67 -12.30 22.72
N HIS A 169 3.66 -12.59 24.03
CA HIS A 169 4.56 -11.96 24.97
C HIS A 169 6.03 -12.35 24.77
N GLU A 170 6.32 -13.53 24.22
CA GLU A 170 7.68 -13.93 23.85
C GLU A 170 8.11 -13.27 22.54
N VAL A 171 7.21 -13.24 21.54
CA VAL A 171 7.43 -12.49 20.29
C VAL A 171 7.78 -11.02 20.61
N GLN A 172 7.00 -10.37 21.47
CA GLN A 172 7.19 -8.97 21.86
C GLN A 172 8.46 -8.67 22.68
N ARG A 173 9.14 -9.69 23.23
CA ARG A 173 10.41 -9.53 23.97
C ARG A 173 11.64 -9.64 23.08
N GLN A 174 11.49 -10.18 21.88
CA GLN A 174 12.58 -10.33 20.94
C GLN A 174 13.00 -8.95 20.40
N ARG A 175 14.29 -8.81 20.12
CA ARG A 175 14.80 -7.68 19.32
C ARG A 175 14.42 -7.87 17.86
N GLU A 176 14.49 -6.78 17.11
CA GLU A 176 14.05 -6.72 15.72
C GLU A 176 14.74 -7.74 14.82
N GLU A 177 16.07 -7.83 14.91
CA GLU A 177 16.88 -8.74 14.10
C GLU A 177 16.55 -10.20 14.45
N ARG A 178 16.33 -10.47 15.74
CA ARG A 178 15.97 -11.81 16.20
C ARG A 178 14.55 -12.19 15.77
N LEU A 179 13.61 -11.25 15.76
CA LEU A 179 12.27 -11.47 15.20
C LEU A 179 12.34 -11.83 13.73
N TRP A 180 13.12 -11.07 12.96
CA TRP A 180 13.32 -11.32 11.54
C TRP A 180 13.89 -12.73 11.32
N GLU A 181 14.90 -13.15 12.09
CA GLU A 181 15.46 -14.51 12.01
C GLU A 181 14.42 -15.58 12.32
N VAL A 182 13.64 -15.40 13.39
CA VAL A 182 12.59 -16.35 13.81
C VAL A 182 11.55 -16.51 12.70
N VAL A 183 11.07 -15.40 12.13
CA VAL A 183 10.09 -15.43 11.03
C VAL A 183 10.71 -16.06 9.79
N ALA A 184 11.93 -15.69 9.41
CA ALA A 184 12.62 -16.26 8.26
C ALA A 184 12.79 -17.78 8.39
N MET A 185 13.25 -18.26 9.56
CA MET A 185 13.36 -19.69 9.84
C MET A 185 12.01 -20.41 9.75
N GLN A 186 10.94 -19.80 10.28
CA GLN A 186 9.60 -20.39 10.23
C GLN A 186 9.04 -20.44 8.80
N VAL A 187 9.28 -19.41 7.98
CA VAL A 187 8.91 -19.40 6.56
C VAL A 187 9.64 -20.51 5.81
N LEU A 188 10.95 -20.62 5.99
CA LEU A 188 11.80 -21.59 5.29
C LEU A 188 11.56 -23.03 5.75
N SER A 189 11.12 -23.25 6.99
CA SER A 189 10.77 -24.57 7.50
C SER A 189 9.35 -25.00 7.12
N THR A 190 8.51 -24.08 6.64
CA THR A 190 7.13 -24.36 6.23
C THR A 190 7.09 -24.81 4.75
N PRO A 191 6.79 -26.09 4.44
CA PRO A 191 7.02 -26.64 3.10
C PRO A 191 6.30 -25.95 1.94
N HIS A 192 5.13 -25.35 2.19
CA HIS A 192 4.35 -24.65 1.16
C HIS A 192 4.69 -23.15 1.04
N LEU A 193 5.54 -22.62 1.92
CA LEU A 193 5.98 -21.23 1.90
C LEU A 193 7.42 -21.07 1.39
N ALA A 194 8.30 -22.04 1.58
CA ALA A 194 9.67 -21.96 1.09
C ALA A 194 9.74 -22.11 -0.44
N ASP A 195 10.36 -21.14 -1.12
CA ASP A 195 10.56 -21.15 -2.57
C ASP A 195 11.83 -20.34 -2.95
N PRO A 196 12.74 -20.88 -3.78
CA PRO A 196 14.00 -20.22 -4.15
C PRO A 196 13.82 -19.01 -5.08
N ASN A 197 12.68 -18.89 -5.76
CA ASN A 197 12.35 -17.77 -6.64
C ASN A 197 11.56 -16.65 -5.93
N CYS A 198 11.39 -16.77 -4.61
CA CYS A 198 10.51 -15.94 -3.83
C CYS A 198 11.25 -14.94 -2.94
N LYS A 199 10.76 -13.70 -2.92
CA LYS A 199 11.00 -12.74 -1.84
C LYS A 199 9.74 -12.65 -0.99
N TYR A 200 9.90 -12.43 0.31
CA TYR A 200 8.80 -12.44 1.28
C TYR A 200 8.50 -11.05 1.79
N LEU A 201 7.22 -10.70 1.85
CA LEU A 201 6.73 -9.54 2.56
C LEU A 201 5.81 -10.00 3.69
N ALA A 202 6.31 -9.91 4.92
CA ALA A 202 5.65 -10.41 6.12
C ALA A 202 5.18 -9.27 7.03
N PHE A 203 3.97 -9.42 7.55
CA PHE A 203 3.32 -8.47 8.46
C PHE A 203 3.17 -9.11 9.83
N LEU A 204 3.87 -8.59 10.84
CA LEU A 204 3.82 -9.10 12.20
C LEU A 204 2.55 -8.64 12.92
N GLY A 205 1.60 -9.55 13.08
CA GLY A 205 0.34 -9.32 13.80
C GLY A 205 0.56 -8.88 15.24
N ALA A 206 1.56 -9.45 15.93
CA ALA A 206 1.84 -9.25 17.34
C ALA A 206 2.21 -7.82 17.79
N THR A 207 2.28 -6.85 16.86
CA THR A 207 2.57 -5.44 17.16
C THR A 207 1.45 -4.80 17.99
N ARG A 208 1.77 -4.31 19.20
CA ARG A 208 0.80 -3.68 20.12
C ARG A 208 1.34 -2.38 20.68
N TYR A 209 0.67 -1.29 20.35
CA TYR A 209 0.81 0.01 21.00
C TYR A 209 0.02 0.06 22.30
N ALA A 210 0.60 0.62 23.36
CA ALA A 210 -0.12 0.89 24.60
C ALA A 210 0.43 2.15 25.28
N ASN A 211 -0.46 3.10 25.58
CA ASN A 211 -0.13 4.32 26.33
C ASN A 211 -0.92 4.39 27.66
N PRO A 212 -0.65 3.48 28.61
CA PRO A 212 -1.42 3.38 29.84
C PRO A 212 -1.32 4.63 30.73
N SER A 213 -0.22 5.36 30.62
CA SER A 213 0.05 6.57 31.40
C SER A 213 -0.55 7.84 30.78
N GLY A 214 -1.14 7.75 29.58
CA GLY A 214 -1.62 8.92 28.85
C GLY A 214 -0.49 9.92 28.52
N SER A 215 0.73 9.42 28.36
CA SER A 215 1.91 10.23 28.07
C SER A 215 1.69 11.02 26.78
N GLN A 216 2.17 12.26 26.76
CA GLN A 216 2.17 13.06 25.55
C GLN A 216 3.05 12.38 24.49
N VAL A 217 2.47 12.11 23.33
CA VAL A 217 3.17 11.53 22.17
C VAL A 217 3.60 12.67 21.27
N SER A 218 4.89 12.99 21.26
CA SER A 218 5.43 14.13 20.50
C SER A 218 6.53 13.75 19.50
N SER A 219 6.91 12.47 19.43
CA SER A 219 7.97 12.00 18.53
C SER A 219 7.76 10.55 18.13
N GLU A 220 8.32 10.17 16.97
CA GLU A 220 8.39 8.78 16.50
C GLU A 220 9.05 7.85 17.53
N ALA A 221 10.14 8.31 18.16
CA ALA A 221 10.81 7.55 19.23
C ALA A 221 9.87 7.24 20.41
N THR A 222 9.01 8.19 20.79
CA THR A 222 8.00 7.97 21.82
C THR A 222 6.96 6.93 21.37
N VAL A 223 6.46 7.04 20.14
CA VAL A 223 5.52 6.06 19.56
C VAL A 223 6.12 4.64 19.58
N VAL A 224 7.35 4.49 19.10
CA VAL A 224 8.06 3.21 19.09
C VAL A 224 8.29 2.68 20.50
N SER A 225 8.66 3.52 21.47
CA SER A 225 8.85 3.10 22.87
C SER A 225 7.58 2.57 23.54
N LEU A 226 6.41 3.02 23.08
CA LEU A 226 5.10 2.58 23.54
C LEU A 226 4.55 1.40 22.71
N THR A 227 5.30 0.93 21.70
CA THR A 227 4.91 -0.14 20.79
C THR A 227 5.75 -1.39 21.03
N LYS A 228 5.11 -2.46 21.49
CA LYS A 228 5.72 -3.78 21.60
C LYS A 228 5.61 -4.53 20.28
N GLY A 229 6.63 -5.34 19.94
CA GLY A 229 6.66 -6.09 18.68
C GLY A 229 6.65 -5.17 17.45
N HIS A 230 7.21 -3.97 17.58
CA HIS A 230 7.54 -3.12 16.44
C HIS A 230 8.72 -3.73 15.69
N VAL A 231 8.67 -3.70 14.35
CA VAL A 231 9.72 -4.16 13.45
C VAL A 231 9.53 -3.47 12.10
N SER A 232 10.62 -3.04 11.48
CA SER A 232 10.71 -2.54 10.12
C SER A 232 12.08 -2.93 9.58
N LEU A 233 12.20 -4.19 9.14
CA LEU A 233 13.46 -4.75 8.72
C LEU A 233 13.36 -5.52 7.40
N GLY A 234 14.00 -4.98 6.39
CA GLY A 234 14.18 -5.57 5.07
C GLY A 234 15.62 -5.97 4.80
N GLY A 235 15.82 -7.17 4.28
CA GLY A 235 17.14 -7.63 3.87
C GLY A 235 17.11 -9.06 3.35
N GLY A 236 18.12 -9.44 2.57
CA GLY A 236 18.19 -10.78 1.99
C GLY A 236 16.91 -11.16 1.23
N GLY A 237 16.16 -12.12 1.76
CA GLY A 237 14.91 -12.60 1.15
C GLY A 237 13.62 -12.08 1.77
N LEU A 238 13.65 -11.35 2.89
CA LEU A 238 12.46 -11.05 3.70
C LEU A 238 12.42 -9.57 4.12
N ALA A 239 11.26 -8.95 3.90
CA ALA A 239 10.84 -7.73 4.55
C ALA A 239 9.83 -8.07 5.65
N LEU A 240 10.15 -7.74 6.90
CA LEU A 240 9.28 -7.92 8.06
C LEU A 240 8.88 -6.56 8.59
N VAL A 241 7.57 -6.32 8.68
CA VAL A 241 6.98 -5.05 9.11
C VAL A 241 5.91 -5.28 10.17
N GLY A 242 5.88 -4.43 11.19
CA GLY A 242 4.85 -4.47 12.23
C GLY A 242 3.47 -4.06 11.71
N THR A 243 2.39 -4.41 12.41
CA THR A 243 1.01 -4.08 11.99
C THR A 243 0.42 -2.88 12.74
N GLY A 244 1.25 -2.07 13.37
CA GLY A 244 0.82 -0.99 14.28
C GLY A 244 -0.15 0.03 13.65
N ALA A 245 -0.05 0.26 12.34
CA ALA A 245 -0.96 1.12 11.58
C ALA A 245 -1.83 0.36 10.56
N LEU A 246 -1.97 -0.96 10.68
CA LEU A 246 -2.84 -1.75 9.78
C LEU A 246 -4.32 -1.36 9.92
N TYR A 247 -4.74 -0.80 11.07
CA TYR A 247 -6.10 -0.33 11.30
C TYR A 247 -6.55 0.76 10.31
N SER A 248 -5.62 1.57 9.78
CA SER A 248 -5.94 2.62 8.81
C SER A 248 -6.01 2.12 7.36
N TRP A 249 -5.57 0.88 7.08
CA TRP A 249 -5.57 0.32 5.74
C TRP A 249 -6.97 -0.12 5.32
N PRO A 250 -7.48 0.22 4.13
CA PRO A 250 -8.79 -0.22 3.69
C PRO A 250 -8.84 -1.72 3.38
N GLU A 251 -10.04 -2.32 3.44
CA GLU A 251 -10.24 -3.74 3.16
C GLU A 251 -10.53 -4.03 1.68
N GLN A 252 -10.89 -3.01 0.91
CA GLN A 252 -11.25 -3.14 -0.50
C GLN A 252 -10.55 -2.08 -1.36
N PRO A 253 -10.16 -2.42 -2.61
CA PRO A 253 -9.52 -1.46 -3.52
C PRO A 253 -10.35 -0.19 -3.78
N SER A 254 -11.68 -0.31 -3.81
CA SER A 254 -12.60 0.83 -4.01
C SER A 254 -12.52 1.88 -2.89
N GLN A 255 -12.01 1.51 -1.71
CA GLN A 255 -11.90 2.38 -0.55
C GLN A 255 -10.53 3.08 -0.45
N LEU A 256 -9.56 2.73 -1.31
CA LEU A 256 -8.17 3.22 -1.22
C LEU A 256 -8.04 4.74 -1.23
N LEU A 257 -8.65 5.42 -2.21
CA LEU A 257 -8.54 6.86 -2.32
C LEU A 257 -9.19 7.58 -1.14
N ALA A 258 -10.34 7.08 -0.67
CA ALA A 258 -11.02 7.61 0.50
C ALA A 258 -10.18 7.41 1.77
N ALA A 259 -9.55 6.25 1.94
CA ALA A 259 -8.67 5.96 3.06
C ALA A 259 -7.42 6.85 3.07
N PHE A 260 -6.78 7.10 1.92
CA PHE A 260 -5.64 8.05 1.86
C PHE A 260 -6.05 9.49 2.19
N ALA A 261 -7.29 9.87 1.88
CA ALA A 261 -7.83 11.20 2.18
C ALA A 261 -8.50 11.31 3.56
N ASP A 262 -8.45 10.25 4.38
CA ASP A 262 -9.12 10.22 5.68
C ASP A 262 -8.41 11.13 6.69
N ASN A 263 -9.09 12.23 7.04
CA ASN A 263 -8.61 13.22 8.00
C ASN A 263 -9.06 12.94 9.44
N THR A 264 -9.62 11.76 9.72
CA THR A 264 -9.98 11.36 11.09
C THR A 264 -8.74 11.42 11.98
N PRO A 265 -8.78 12.16 13.11
CA PRO A 265 -7.65 12.21 14.03
C PRO A 265 -7.35 10.85 14.65
N VAL A 266 -6.07 10.54 14.84
CA VAL A 266 -5.63 9.35 15.57
C VAL A 266 -5.79 9.59 17.06
N ASP A 267 -6.56 8.73 17.74
CA ASP A 267 -6.57 8.69 19.20
C ASP A 267 -5.29 8.00 19.70
N SER A 268 -4.25 8.81 19.94
CA SER A 268 -2.93 8.35 20.40
C SER A 268 -2.93 7.79 21.83
N SER A 269 -4.06 7.81 22.55
CA SER A 269 -4.22 7.06 23.80
C SER A 269 -4.48 5.57 23.54
N LEU A 270 -5.04 5.23 22.38
CA LEU A 270 -5.48 3.87 22.04
C LEU A 270 -4.73 3.25 20.86
N LEU A 271 -4.30 4.06 19.91
CA LEU A 271 -3.75 3.63 18.63
C LEU A 271 -2.36 4.19 18.40
N MET A 272 -1.54 3.42 17.66
CA MET A 272 -0.25 3.88 17.19
C MET A 272 -0.46 4.99 16.15
N ASP A 273 0.07 6.17 16.40
CA ASP A 273 0.19 7.21 15.37
C ASP A 273 1.47 6.98 14.56
N PHE A 274 1.34 6.29 13.42
CA PHE A 274 2.42 6.07 12.47
C PHE A 274 2.42 7.11 11.35
N SER A 275 1.81 8.27 11.55
CA SER A 275 1.61 9.27 10.50
C SER A 275 2.79 10.20 10.28
N GLY A 276 3.94 10.02 10.94
CA GLY A 276 5.04 11.00 10.89
C GLY A 276 4.68 12.36 11.52
N GLY A 277 3.74 12.39 12.46
CA GLY A 277 3.32 13.60 13.18
C GLY A 277 2.16 14.38 12.55
N ARG A 278 1.55 13.87 11.48
CA ARG A 278 0.37 14.48 10.82
C ARG A 278 -0.95 14.20 11.58
N GLY A 279 -0.99 13.14 12.38
CA GLY A 279 -2.08 12.82 13.30
C GLY A 279 -3.38 12.32 12.66
N THR A 280 -3.38 11.93 11.38
CA THR A 280 -4.60 11.44 10.69
C THR A 280 -4.47 9.98 10.23
N TRP A 281 -5.62 9.33 10.05
CA TRP A 281 -5.71 7.96 9.56
C TRP A 281 -5.12 7.79 8.15
N GLY A 282 -5.44 8.70 7.22
CA GLY A 282 -4.90 8.66 5.87
C GLY A 282 -3.39 8.85 5.82
N ALA A 283 -2.84 9.71 6.69
CA ALA A 283 -1.40 9.88 6.84
C ALA A 283 -0.75 8.64 7.48
N CYS A 284 -1.39 7.99 8.47
CA CYS A 284 -0.94 6.69 9.00
C CYS A 284 -0.91 5.63 7.90
N PHE A 285 -1.97 5.55 7.08
CA PHE A 285 -2.04 4.60 5.97
C PHE A 285 -0.90 4.84 4.97
N GLY A 286 -0.73 6.06 4.50
CA GLY A 286 0.33 6.43 3.55
C GLY A 286 1.73 6.14 4.07
N THR A 287 2.03 6.61 5.29
CA THR A 287 3.36 6.44 5.89
C THR A 287 3.70 4.97 6.12
N HIS A 288 2.73 4.21 6.65
CA HIS A 288 2.91 2.78 6.87
C HIS A 288 3.11 2.05 5.55
N LEU A 289 2.26 2.30 4.55
CA LEU A 289 2.38 1.71 3.23
C LEU A 289 3.74 2.04 2.57
N GLY A 290 4.23 3.27 2.72
CA GLY A 290 5.55 3.65 2.25
C GLY A 290 6.69 2.89 2.94
N SER A 291 6.66 2.78 4.27
CA SER A 291 7.64 2.00 5.05
C SER A 291 7.66 0.53 4.61
N VAL A 292 6.49 -0.06 4.33
CA VAL A 292 6.41 -1.41 3.77
C VAL A 292 7.15 -1.54 2.43
N LEU A 293 7.03 -0.52 1.56
CA LEU A 293 7.77 -0.52 0.29
C LEU A 293 9.27 -0.31 0.47
N HIS A 294 9.67 0.50 1.45
CA HIS A 294 11.07 0.72 1.82
C HIS A 294 11.75 -0.60 2.19
N GLU A 295 11.15 -1.35 3.12
CA GLU A 295 11.71 -2.64 3.56
C GLU A 295 11.69 -3.68 2.42
N LEU A 296 10.62 -3.71 1.61
CA LEU A 296 10.58 -4.55 0.42
C LEU A 296 11.69 -4.17 -0.57
N GLY A 297 11.98 -2.88 -0.70
CA GLY A 297 13.07 -2.34 -1.52
C GLY A 297 14.43 -2.90 -1.13
N HIS A 298 14.72 -3.02 0.17
CA HIS A 298 15.95 -3.67 0.65
C HIS A 298 16.05 -5.14 0.20
N THR A 299 14.93 -5.86 0.06
CA THR A 299 14.95 -7.23 -0.48
C THR A 299 15.23 -7.30 -1.98
N PHE A 300 15.09 -6.17 -2.68
CA PHE A 300 15.49 -5.97 -4.08
C PHE A 300 16.89 -5.36 -4.20
N ASP A 301 17.70 -5.47 -3.14
CA ASP A 301 19.09 -5.02 -3.06
C ASP A 301 19.26 -3.49 -3.20
N LEU A 302 18.23 -2.73 -2.84
CA LEU A 302 18.28 -1.27 -2.83
C LEU A 302 18.82 -0.78 -1.49
N GLY A 303 19.86 0.05 -1.53
CA GLY A 303 20.36 0.77 -0.36
C GLY A 303 19.58 2.06 -0.10
N HIS A 304 19.85 2.69 1.05
CA HIS A 304 19.31 4.03 1.32
C HIS A 304 19.77 5.06 0.29
N THR A 305 18.86 5.96 -0.06
CA THR A 305 19.12 7.10 -0.95
C THR A 305 18.99 8.41 -0.19
N LYS A 306 19.31 9.53 -0.85
CA LYS A 306 19.13 10.87 -0.26
C LYS A 306 17.65 11.31 -0.25
N HIS A 307 16.88 10.88 -1.24
CA HIS A 307 15.49 11.27 -1.48
C HIS A 307 14.65 10.07 -1.97
N GLY A 308 13.32 10.21 -1.95
CA GLY A 308 12.39 9.18 -2.40
C GLY A 308 12.09 8.09 -1.37
N ILE A 309 11.48 6.99 -1.82
CA ILE A 309 11.02 5.88 -0.95
C ILE A 309 12.15 5.23 -0.15
N MET A 310 13.36 5.09 -0.71
CA MET A 310 14.53 4.54 0.00
C MET A 310 15.20 5.57 0.93
N ALA A 311 14.60 6.74 1.09
CA ALA A 311 14.90 7.76 2.10
C ALA A 311 13.62 8.03 2.94
N ARG A 312 13.48 9.21 3.56
CA ARG A 312 12.26 9.60 4.30
C ARG A 312 11.05 9.91 3.40
N GLY A 313 11.17 9.79 2.08
CA GLY A 313 10.07 10.11 1.15
C GLY A 313 8.86 9.17 1.27
N PHE A 314 9.05 7.99 1.87
CA PHE A 314 7.96 7.05 2.13
C PHE A 314 6.81 7.62 2.99
N GLU A 315 7.09 8.65 3.79
CA GLU A 315 6.12 9.34 4.64
C GLU A 315 5.01 10.03 3.82
N ASP A 316 5.33 10.43 2.59
CA ASP A 316 4.45 11.23 1.74
C ASP A 316 3.74 10.39 0.66
N LEU A 317 3.79 9.06 0.75
CA LEU A 317 3.22 8.17 -0.28
C LEU A 317 1.72 8.42 -0.52
N HIS A 318 0.95 8.81 0.49
CA HIS A 318 -0.47 9.16 0.33
C HIS A 318 -0.69 10.32 -0.67
N ILE A 319 0.23 11.29 -0.76
CA ILE A 319 0.15 12.44 -1.68
C ILE A 319 0.16 11.96 -3.13
N PHE A 320 0.89 10.88 -3.43
CA PHE A 320 0.91 10.29 -4.76
C PHE A 320 -0.50 9.89 -5.24
N PHE A 321 -1.36 9.41 -4.34
CA PHE A 321 -2.71 8.95 -4.65
C PHE A 321 -3.78 10.04 -4.54
N THR A 322 -3.58 11.05 -3.70
CA THR A 322 -4.59 12.10 -3.44
C THR A 322 -4.46 13.33 -4.33
N ALA A 323 -3.31 13.53 -4.99
CA ALA A 323 -3.08 14.69 -5.85
C ALA A 323 -3.06 14.30 -7.34
N PRO A 324 -4.00 14.77 -8.19
CA PRO A 324 -4.01 14.51 -9.63
C PRO A 324 -2.75 15.00 -10.35
N LEU A 325 -2.20 16.12 -9.88
CA LEU A 325 -0.92 16.67 -10.28
C LEU A 325 -0.05 16.89 -9.04
N LEU A 326 1.23 16.53 -9.12
CA LEU A 326 2.21 16.89 -8.08
C LEU A 326 2.76 18.28 -8.42
N HIS A 327 2.22 19.32 -7.78
CA HIS A 327 2.52 20.71 -8.14
C HIS A 327 3.88 21.22 -7.64
N CYS A 328 4.41 20.67 -6.54
CA CYS A 328 5.65 21.16 -5.95
C CYS A 328 6.82 20.19 -6.17
N SER A 329 8.03 20.74 -6.31
CA SER A 329 9.27 19.96 -6.42
C SER A 329 9.46 19.02 -5.23
N PHE A 330 9.05 19.42 -4.03
CA PHE A 330 9.09 18.59 -2.82
C PHE A 330 8.30 17.28 -2.97
N ALA A 331 7.03 17.36 -3.39
CA ALA A 331 6.20 16.18 -3.62
C ALA A 331 6.73 15.32 -4.77
N LYS A 332 7.33 15.94 -5.80
CA LYS A 332 8.00 15.23 -6.90
C LYS A 332 9.25 14.46 -6.46
N HIS A 333 10.00 14.93 -5.46
CA HIS A 333 11.23 14.27 -5.02
C HIS A 333 11.00 13.25 -3.90
N ASN A 334 10.00 13.48 -3.03
CA ASN A 334 9.78 12.62 -1.86
C ASN A 334 8.73 11.53 -2.11
N ALA A 335 7.62 11.83 -2.80
CA ALA A 335 6.57 10.85 -3.09
C ALA A 335 6.82 10.07 -4.41
N ARG A 336 8.09 9.82 -4.73
CA ARG A 336 8.51 9.05 -5.91
C ARG A 336 9.56 8.02 -5.56
N PHE A 337 9.62 7.00 -6.38
CA PHE A 337 10.75 6.08 -6.40
C PHE A 337 11.92 6.72 -7.17
N VAL A 338 12.77 7.45 -6.47
CA VAL A 338 13.98 8.06 -7.05
C VAL A 338 15.10 7.02 -7.00
N LEU A 339 15.43 6.48 -8.16
CA LEU A 339 16.69 5.77 -8.36
C LEU A 339 17.73 6.86 -8.66
N PHE A 340 18.76 6.97 -7.81
CA PHE A 340 19.87 7.93 -7.83
C PHE A 340 19.63 9.24 -7.05
#